data_AF-I6R514-F1
#
_entry.id   AF-I6R514-F1
#
_cell.length_a   1.000
_cell.length_b   1.000
_cell.length_c   1.000
_cell.angle_alpha   90.00
_cell.angle_beta   90.00
_cell.angle_gamma   90.00
#
_symmetry.space_group_name_H-M   'P 1'
#
loop_
_entity.id
_entity.type
_entity.pdbx_description
1 polymer ?
#
loop_
_entity_poly.entity_id
_entity_poly.type
_entity_poly.pdbx_seq_one_letter_code
_entity_poly.pdbx_strand_id
1 'polypeptide(L)'
;VKEGITGFHMGRFSANCNVVDKEDIEKVVKTVKRAINVYRTPAFAQMIQNCMKQDLSWKGPAKKWEQFLMSLGATGSEPGIDGEEIAPLAMENMATP
;
A
#
# COMPACT_ATOMS: atom_id res chain seq x y z
N VAL A 1 -4.05 1.26 2.62
CA VAL A 1 -4.89 2.49 2.50
C VAL A 1 -5.29 2.97 3.89
N LYS A 2 -5.18 4.27 4.15
CA LYS A 2 -5.77 4.94 5.32
C LYS A 2 -7.02 5.69 4.85
N GLU A 3 -8.19 5.36 5.41
CA GLU A 3 -9.50 5.87 4.95
C GLU A 3 -9.50 7.40 4.85
N GLY A 4 -9.84 7.93 3.67
CA GLY A 4 -9.89 9.36 3.40
C GLY A 4 -8.53 10.08 3.34
N ILE A 5 -7.43 9.40 3.69
CA ILE A 5 -6.08 9.99 3.75
C ILE A 5 -5.22 9.55 2.56
N THR A 6 -5.19 8.25 2.26
CA THR A 6 -4.46 7.67 1.11
C THR A 6 -5.36 6.83 0.19
N GLY A 7 -6.67 6.91 0.39
CA GLY A 7 -7.68 6.21 -0.42
C GLY A 7 -8.94 5.88 0.36
N PHE A 8 -9.79 5.03 -0.20
CA PHE A 8 -11.06 4.61 0.39
C PHE A 8 -11.16 3.09 0.44
N HIS A 9 -11.50 2.54 1.60
CA HIS A 9 -11.76 1.13 1.79
C HIS A 9 -13.15 0.75 1.29
N MET A 10 -13.25 -0.43 0.68
CA MET A 10 -14.52 -1.03 0.26
C MET A 10 -15.08 -2.01 1.29
N GLY A 11 -14.32 -2.34 2.33
CA GLY A 11 -14.63 -3.41 3.26
C GLY A 11 -14.26 -4.79 2.71
N ARG A 12 -14.54 -5.84 3.49
CA ARG A 12 -14.21 -7.22 3.11
C ARG A 12 -15.20 -7.74 2.08
N PHE A 13 -14.68 -8.39 1.05
CA PHE A 13 -15.46 -9.13 0.07
C PHE A 13 -15.65 -10.59 0.48
N SER A 14 -16.65 -11.24 -0.13
CA SER A 14 -16.85 -12.67 -0.08
C SER A 14 -15.60 -13.38 -0.59
N ALA A 15 -15.16 -14.42 0.13
CA ALA A 15 -14.02 -15.24 -0.27
C ALA A 15 -14.39 -16.32 -1.29
N ASN A 16 -15.67 -16.42 -1.67
CA ASN A 16 -16.13 -17.38 -2.68
C ASN A 16 -15.85 -16.86 -4.09
N CYS A 17 -14.70 -17.25 -4.65
CA CYS A 17 -14.27 -16.83 -5.99
C CYS A 17 -15.16 -17.32 -7.15
N ASN A 18 -16.06 -18.29 -6.91
CA ASN A 18 -16.93 -18.83 -7.95
C ASN A 18 -18.20 -17.98 -8.17
N VAL A 19 -18.41 -16.95 -7.33
CA VAL A 19 -19.62 -16.13 -7.36
C VAL A 19 -19.24 -14.66 -7.25
N VAL A 20 -19.85 -13.84 -8.09
CA VAL A 20 -19.85 -12.39 -7.90
C VAL A 20 -20.98 -12.05 -6.94
N ASP A 21 -20.61 -11.81 -5.69
CA ASP A 21 -21.53 -11.50 -4.59
C ASP A 21 -22.17 -10.11 -4.83
N LYS A 22 -23.50 -10.04 -4.68
CA LYS A 22 -24.26 -8.83 -5.00
C LYS A 22 -23.95 -7.71 -4.01
N GLU A 23 -23.76 -8.05 -2.74
CA GLU A 23 -23.41 -7.12 -1.69
C GLU A 23 -22.01 -6.53 -1.92
N ASP A 24 -21.09 -7.31 -2.50
CA ASP A 24 -19.77 -6.80 -2.91
C ASP A 24 -19.85 -5.83 -4.08
N ILE A 25 -20.72 -6.09 -5.07
CA ILE A 25 -21.00 -5.11 -6.15
C ILE A 25 -21.49 -3.79 -5.54
N GLU A 26 -22.42 -3.85 -4.59
CA GLU A 26 -22.94 -2.65 -3.92
C GLU A 26 -21.86 -1.88 -3.15
N LYS A 27 -20.93 -2.59 -2.47
CA LYS A 27 -19.77 -1.98 -1.81
C LYS A 27 -18.88 -1.25 -2.80
N VAL A 28 -18.55 -1.88 -3.93
CA VAL A 28 -17.74 -1.27 -5.00
C VAL A 28 -18.42 0.00 -5.51
N VAL A 29 -19.68 -0.09 -5.92
CA VAL A 29 -20.44 1.05 -6.47
C VAL A 29 -20.49 2.21 -5.47
N LYS A 30 -20.80 1.92 -4.21
CA LYS A 30 -20.87 2.92 -3.14
C LYS A 30 -19.54 3.62 -2.93
N THR A 31 -18.44 2.87 -2.86
CA THR A 31 -17.12 3.45 -2.61
C THR A 31 -16.58 4.22 -3.81
N VAL A 32 -16.81 3.76 -5.04
CA VAL A 32 -16.42 4.50 -6.25
C VAL A 32 -17.16 5.83 -6.35
N LYS A 33 -18.47 5.87 -6.07
CA LYS A 33 -19.24 7.13 -5.99
C LYS A 33 -18.66 8.10 -4.97
N ARG A 34 -18.28 7.60 -3.78
CA ARG A 34 -17.61 8.42 -2.74
C ARG A 34 -16.26 8.96 -3.22
N ALA A 35 -15.45 8.14 -3.89
CA ALA A 35 -14.16 8.57 -4.42
C ALA A 35 -14.31 9.64 -5.51
N ILE A 36 -15.29 9.49 -6.41
CA ILE A 36 -15.59 10.48 -7.46
C ILE A 36 -15.98 11.84 -6.85
N ASN A 37 -16.76 11.86 -5.77
CA ASN A 37 -17.13 13.11 -5.09
C ASN A 37 -15.94 13.88 -4.52
N VAL A 38 -14.80 13.21 -4.29
CA VAL A 38 -13.57 13.84 -3.79
C VAL A 38 -12.63 14.24 -4.94
N TYR A 39 -12.76 13.64 -6.13
CA TYR A 39 -11.91 13.93 -7.27
C TYR A 39 -11.88 15.42 -7.63
N ARG A 40 -10.69 15.95 -7.96
CA ARG A 40 -10.41 17.38 -8.25
C ARG A 40 -10.69 18.38 -7.10
N THR A 41 -11.03 17.91 -5.90
CA THR A 41 -11.12 18.78 -4.72
C THR A 41 -9.74 19.00 -4.08
N PRO A 42 -9.58 20.01 -3.20
CA PRO A 42 -8.35 20.16 -2.40
C PRO A 42 -8.03 18.92 -1.54
N ALA A 43 -9.06 18.22 -1.07
CA ALA A 43 -8.87 16.96 -0.32
C ALA A 43 -8.23 15.87 -1.18
N PHE A 44 -8.55 15.80 -2.48
CA PHE A 44 -7.89 14.89 -3.41
C PHE A 44 -6.42 15.27 -3.66
N ALA A 45 -6.11 16.56 -3.81
CA ALA A 45 -4.73 17.02 -3.92
C ALA A 45 -3.92 16.63 -2.67
N GLN A 46 -4.49 16.81 -1.48
CA GLN A 46 -3.87 16.37 -0.23
C GLN A 46 -3.69 14.84 -0.18
N MET A 47 -4.67 14.07 -0.66
CA MET A 47 -4.57 12.61 -0.76
C MET A 47 -3.41 12.19 -1.67
N ILE A 48 -3.21 12.85 -2.82
CA ILE A 48 -2.07 12.60 -3.71
C ILE A 48 -0.75 12.82 -2.96
N GLN A 49 -0.61 13.98 -2.29
CA GLN A 49 0.61 14.29 -1.53
C GLN A 49 0.85 13.29 -0.40
N ASN A 50 -0.21 12.89 0.31
CA ASN A 50 -0.12 11.86 1.34
C ASN A 50 0.32 10.52 0.76
N CYS A 51 -0.16 10.14 -0.44
CA CYS A 51 0.26 8.92 -1.11
C CYS A 51 1.74 8.96 -1.47
N MET A 52 2.22 10.06 -2.06
CA MET A 52 3.61 10.25 -2.48
C MET A 52 4.60 10.34 -1.31
N LYS A 53 4.16 10.83 -0.14
CA LYS A 53 4.99 10.98 1.06
C LYS A 53 5.23 9.66 1.81
N GLN A 54 4.54 8.57 1.47
CA GLN A 54 4.71 7.30 2.16
C GLN A 54 6.10 6.73 1.88
N ASP A 55 6.79 6.30 2.95
CA ASP A 55 7.94 5.42 2.82
C ASP A 55 7.44 4.00 2.49
N LEU A 56 7.51 3.64 1.21
CA LEU A 56 7.16 2.32 0.68
C LEU A 56 8.41 1.49 0.34
N SER A 57 9.57 1.91 0.84
CA SER A 57 10.85 1.19 0.71
C SER A 57 10.87 -0.08 1.55
N TRP A 58 11.84 -0.96 1.30
CA TRP A 58 12.08 -2.14 2.12
C TRP A 58 12.79 -1.83 3.44
N LYS A 59 13.28 -0.60 3.65
CA LYS A 59 14.04 -0.23 4.85
C LYS A 59 13.31 -0.58 6.15
N GLY A 60 12.05 -0.19 6.27
CA GLY A 60 11.22 -0.49 7.43
C GLY A 60 10.83 -1.98 7.54
N PRO A 61 10.22 -2.59 6.50
CA PRO A 61 9.85 -4.00 6.51
C PRO A 61 11.02 -4.96 6.75
N ALA A 62 12.18 -4.74 6.13
CA ALA A 62 13.35 -5.60 6.28
C ALA A 62 13.87 -5.63 7.73
N LYS A 63 13.90 -4.48 8.42
CA LYS A 63 14.27 -4.43 9.84
C LYS A 63 13.30 -5.19 10.75
N LYS A 64 11.99 -5.19 10.42
CA LYS A 64 11.02 -6.00 11.17
C LYS A 64 11.24 -7.50 10.94
N TRP A 65 11.57 -7.89 9.71
CA TRP A 65 11.92 -9.27 9.39
C TRP A 65 13.19 -9.71 10.10
N GLU A 66 14.24 -8.89 10.10
CA GLU A 66 15.47 -9.14 10.85
C GLU A 66 15.16 -9.38 12.33
N GLN A 67 14.43 -8.49 12.98
CA GLN A 67 14.03 -8.65 14.39
C GLN A 67 13.27 -9.95 14.65
N PHE A 68 12.31 -10.29 13.79
CA PHE A 68 11.55 -11.53 13.88
C PHE A 68 12.46 -12.75 13.72
N LEU A 69 13.31 -12.79 12.71
CA LEU A 69 14.23 -13.91 12.46
C LEU A 69 15.25 -14.06 13.58
N MET A 70 15.77 -12.97 14.12
CA MET A 70 16.65 -12.99 15.30
C MET A 70 15.96 -13.60 16.52
N SER A 71 14.66 -13.33 16.71
CA SER A 71 13.90 -13.92 17.82
C SER A 71 13.74 -15.44 17.73
N LEU A 72 14.00 -16.05 16.56
CA LEU A 72 13.98 -17.50 16.37
C LEU A 72 15.28 -18.19 16.84
N GLY A 73 16.33 -17.42 17.17
CA GLY A 73 17.47 -17.91 17.97
C GLY A 73 18.48 -18.82 17.27
N ALA A 74 18.77 -18.62 15.98
CA ALA A 74 19.83 -19.38 15.31
C ALA A 74 21.23 -19.01 15.85
N THR A 75 22.04 -20.01 16.21
CA THR A 75 23.38 -19.83 16.76
C THR A 75 24.27 -19.02 15.81
N GLY A 76 24.87 -17.93 16.30
CA GLY A 76 25.74 -17.04 15.51
C GLY A 76 25.02 -15.95 14.72
N SER A 77 23.73 -15.69 14.99
CA SER A 77 22.99 -14.60 14.36
C SER A 77 23.43 -13.24 14.93
N GLU A 78 23.76 -12.30 14.05
CA GLU A 78 24.11 -10.92 14.37
C GLU A 78 23.21 -9.96 13.57
N PRO A 79 22.94 -8.74 14.07
CA PRO A 79 22.26 -7.71 13.28
C PRO A 79 23.02 -7.40 11.99
N GLY A 80 22.29 -7.29 10.89
CA GLY A 80 22.82 -6.83 9.61
C GLY A 80 23.09 -5.33 9.60
N ILE A 81 23.95 -4.90 8.67
CA ILE A 81 24.24 -3.49 8.43
C ILE A 81 23.08 -2.79 7.72
N ASP A 82 22.93 -1.50 7.98
CA ASP A 82 21.95 -0.68 7.25
C ASP A 82 22.45 -0.45 5.83
N GLY A 83 21.81 -1.11 4.87
CA GLY A 83 22.02 -0.89 3.44
C GLY A 83 21.21 0.30 2.92
N GLU A 84 21.76 1.00 1.93
CA GLU A 84 21.00 1.96 1.13
C GLU A 84 20.24 1.19 0.04
N GLU A 85 18.93 1.38 -0.04
CA GLU A 85 18.12 0.72 -1.04
C GLU A 85 18.43 1.30 -2.42
N ILE A 86 19.01 0.48 -3.28
CA ILE A 86 19.22 0.82 -4.69
C ILE A 86 17.97 0.36 -5.44
N ALA A 87 17.00 1.26 -5.58
CA ALA A 87 15.93 1.03 -6.53
C ALA A 87 16.51 1.06 -7.96
N PRO A 88 16.15 0.11 -8.86
CA PRO A 88 16.39 0.31 -10.28
C PRO A 88 15.76 1.65 -10.66
N LEU A 89 16.48 2.48 -11.44
CA LEU A 89 15.92 3.75 -11.93
C LEU A 89 14.59 3.45 -12.62
N ALA A 90 13.48 3.86 -12.00
CA ALA A 90 12.12 3.66 -12.51
C ALA A 90 11.85 4.33 -13.88
N MET A 91 12.88 4.94 -14.48
CA MET A 91 12.86 5.54 -15.81
C MET A 91 12.54 4.56 -16.93
N GLU A 92 12.83 3.26 -16.78
CA GLU A 92 12.58 2.29 -17.85
C GLU A 92 11.07 2.09 -18.13
N ASN A 93 10.21 2.35 -17.13
CA ASN A 93 8.75 2.21 -17.24
C ASN A 93 8.00 3.56 -17.30
N MET A 94 8.72 4.69 -17.44
CA MET A 94 8.09 5.99 -17.64
C MET A 94 7.58 6.06 -19.08
N ALA A 95 6.25 6.15 -19.25
CA ALA A 95 5.67 6.45 -20.56
C ALA A 95 6.27 7.75 -21.09
N THR A 96 6.94 7.68 -22.24
CA THR A 96 7.47 8.86 -22.95
C THR A 96 6.31 9.74 -23.45
N PRO A 97 6.51 11.06 -23.61
CA PRO A 97 5.44 12.01 -23.95
C PRO A 97 4.67 11.69 -25.22
#